data_AF-A0A5P0JJ25-F1
#
_entry.id   AF-A0A5P0JJ25-F1
#
_cell.length_a   1.000
_cell.length_b   1.000
_cell.length_c   1.000
_cell.angle_alpha   90.00
_cell.angle_beta   90.00
_cell.angle_gamma   90.00
#
_symmetry.space_group_name_H-M   'P 1'
#
loop_
_entity.id
_entity.type
_entity.pdbx_description
1 polymer ?
#
loop_
_entity_poly.entity_id
_entity_poly.type
_entity_poly.pdbx_seq_one_letter_code
_entity_poly.pdbx_strand_id
1 'polypeptide(L)'
;MSAQVSLELHHRISQFLFHEASLLDDWKFRDWLAQLDEEIRYTMRTTVNAQTRDRRKGVQPPTTWIFNDTKDQLERRIARLETGMAWA
;
A
#
# COMPACT_ATOMS: atom_id res chain seq x y z
N MET A 1 9.71 -14.46 19.10
CA MET A 1 10.32 -13.29 19.76
C MET A 1 10.73 -12.32 18.67
N SER A 2 10.24 -11.08 18.72
CA SER A 2 10.70 -10.03 17.79
C SER A 2 12.16 -9.72 18.12
N ALA A 3 13.06 -9.83 17.14
CA ALA A 3 14.44 -9.40 17.30
C ALA A 3 14.44 -7.86 17.43
N GLN A 4 15.05 -7.34 18.49
CA GLN A 4 15.18 -5.88 18.65
C GLN A 4 16.13 -5.34 17.57
N VAL A 5 15.66 -4.36 16.81
CA VAL A 5 16.45 -3.64 15.82
C VAL A 5 17.22 -2.49 16.47
N SER A 6 18.30 -2.03 15.85
CA SER A 6 19.02 -0.85 16.33
C SER A 6 18.15 0.41 16.22
N LEU A 7 18.38 1.38 17.11
CA LEU A 7 17.69 2.67 17.06
C LEU A 7 17.98 3.43 15.76
N GLU A 8 19.17 3.28 15.21
CA GLU A 8 19.55 3.88 13.93
C GLU A 8 18.70 3.32 12.78
N LEU A 9 18.55 1.99 12.70
CA LEU A 9 17.74 1.36 11.67
C LEU A 9 16.26 1.74 11.82
N HIS A 10 15.75 1.73 13.06
CA HIS A 10 14.40 2.18 13.35
C HIS A 10 14.18 3.62 12.89
N HIS A 11 15.08 4.54 13.25
CA HIS A 11 14.99 5.94 12.86
C HIS A 11 15.03 6.11 11.34
N ARG A 12 15.92 5.41 10.65
CA ARG A 12 16.03 5.47 9.18
C ARG A 12 14.74 5.01 8.48
N ILE A 13 14.13 3.92 8.96
CA ILE A 13 12.86 3.43 8.42
C ILE A 13 11.74 4.42 8.69
N SER A 14 11.66 4.97 9.92
CA SER A 14 10.64 5.97 10.26
C SER A 14 10.75 7.23 9.39
N GLN A 15 11.97 7.75 9.18
CA GLN A 15 12.18 8.91 8.31
C GLN A 15 11.79 8.63 6.86
N PHE A 16 12.07 7.43 6.35
CA PHE A 16 11.63 7.00 5.02
C PHE A 16 10.09 7.00 4.90
N LEU A 17 9.39 6.42 5.88
CA LEU A 17 7.93 6.38 5.88
C LEU A 17 7.29 7.77 6.02
N PHE A 18 7.89 8.67 6.80
CA PHE A 18 7.41 10.05 6.91
C PHE A 18 7.61 10.84 5.62
N HIS A 19 8.71 10.60 4.91
CA HIS A 19 8.93 11.20 3.61
C HIS A 19 7.93 10.68 2.58
N GLU A 20 7.66 9.37 2.56
CA GLU A 20 6.64 8.76 1.71
C GLU A 20 5.26 9.40 1.96
N ALA A 21 4.83 9.50 3.22
CA ALA A 21 3.56 10.12 3.60
C ALA A 21 3.48 11.58 3.14
N SER A 22 4.56 12.36 3.33
CA SER A 22 4.59 13.76 2.91
C SER A 22 4.40 13.94 1.41
N LEU A 23 4.96 13.04 0.57
CA LEU A 23 4.75 13.09 -0.88
C LEU A 23 3.33 12.73 -1.29
N LEU A 24 2.73 11.74 -0.62
CA LEU A 24 1.34 11.36 -0.87
C LEU A 24 0.38 12.50 -0.48
N ASP A 25 0.64 13.17 0.64
CA ASP A 25 -0.14 14.31 1.12
C ASP A 25 0.00 15.54 0.21
N ASP A 26 1.19 15.77 -0.36
CA ASP A 26 1.49 16.84 -1.33
C ASP A 26 1.03 16.53 -2.77
N TRP A 27 0.40 15.37 -3.01
CA TRP A 27 0.00 14.89 -4.34
C TRP A 27 1.18 14.68 -5.31
N LYS A 28 2.40 14.51 -4.79
CA LYS A 28 3.62 14.25 -5.57
C LYS A 28 3.76 12.77 -5.90
N PHE A 29 2.76 12.23 -6.62
CA PHE A 29 2.66 10.81 -6.91
C PHE A 29 3.81 10.27 -7.78
N ARG A 30 4.39 11.10 -8.66
CA ARG A 30 5.55 10.72 -9.48
C ARG A 30 6.81 10.51 -8.64
N ASP A 31 7.06 11.44 -7.72
CA ASP A 31 8.20 11.34 -6.79
C ASP A 31 8.03 10.16 -5.84
N TRP A 32 6.79 9.88 -5.42
CA TRP A 32 6.46 8.68 -4.64
C TRP A 32 6.75 7.40 -5.44
N LEU A 33 6.26 7.29 -6.68
CA LEU A 33 6.48 6.11 -7.52
C LEU A 33 7.97 5.84 -7.80
N ALA A 34 8.77 6.91 -7.89
CA ALA A 34 10.21 6.80 -8.11
C ALA A 34 10.96 6.15 -6.92
N GLN A 35 10.41 6.21 -5.71
CA GLN A 35 10.98 5.56 -4.52
C GLN A 35 10.70 4.06 -4.45
N LEU A 36 9.71 3.58 -5.20
CA LEU A 36 9.31 2.18 -5.19
C LEU A 36 10.22 1.34 -6.10
N ASP A 37 10.46 0.11 -5.66
CA ASP A 37 11.20 -0.88 -6.44
C ASP A 37 10.49 -1.24 -7.76
N GLU A 38 11.24 -1.57 -8.80
CA GLU A 38 10.70 -1.94 -10.12
C GLU A 38 9.83 -3.20 -10.06
N GLU A 39 10.13 -4.14 -9.18
CA GLU A 39 9.41 -5.41 -9.02
C GLU A 39 8.35 -5.35 -7.90
N ILE A 40 7.96 -4.14 -7.45
CA ILE A 40 6.99 -3.99 -6.37
C ILE A 40 5.63 -4.59 -6.72
N ARG A 41 5.03 -5.28 -5.73
CA ARG A 41 3.64 -5.71 -5.74
C ARG A 41 2.85 -4.93 -4.70
N TYR A 42 2.08 -3.95 -5.15
CA TYR A 42 1.23 -3.14 -4.29
C TYR A 42 -0.12 -3.83 -4.12
N THR A 43 -0.29 -4.51 -2.98
CA THR A 43 -1.45 -5.36 -2.73
C THR A 43 -2.22 -4.96 -1.49
N MET A 44 -3.55 -4.97 -1.59
CA MET A 44 -4.46 -4.75 -0.48
C MET A 44 -5.66 -5.67 -0.65
N ARG A 45 -6.03 -6.42 0.38
CA ARG A 45 -7.19 -7.31 0.37
C ARG A 45 -8.34 -6.71 1.15
N THR A 46 -9.58 -7.04 0.77
CA THR A 46 -10.74 -6.75 1.60
C THR A 46 -10.66 -7.55 2.90
N THR A 47 -10.75 -6.85 4.03
CA THR A 47 -10.94 -7.51 5.33
C THR A 47 -12.43 -7.70 5.55
N VAL A 48 -12.86 -8.95 5.57
CA VAL A 48 -14.25 -9.35 5.80
C VAL A 48 -14.41 -9.69 7.28
N ASN A 49 -15.37 -9.06 7.95
CA ASN A 49 -15.71 -9.41 9.33
C ASN A 49 -16.40 -10.79 9.33
N ALA A 50 -15.63 -11.84 9.62
CA ALA A 50 -16.17 -13.17 9.79
C ALA A 50 -17.04 -13.21 11.07
N GLN A 51 -18.28 -13.69 10.96
CA GLN A 51 -19.08 -13.95 12.16
C GLN A 51 -18.38 -14.98 13.05
N THR A 52 -18.47 -14.82 14.38
CA THR A 52 -17.82 -15.71 15.36
C THR A 52 -18.09 -17.19 15.13
N ARG A 53 -19.29 -17.52 14.61
CA ARG A 53 -19.69 -18.89 14.24
C ARG A 53 -18.86 -19.46 13.09
N ASP A 54 -18.55 -18.67 12.08
CA ASP A 54 -17.81 -19.10 10.89
C ASP A 54 -16.30 -19.12 11.15
N ARG A 55 -15.81 -18.23 12.02
CA ARG A 55 -14.42 -18.26 12.52
C ARG A 55 -14.10 -19.57 13.25
N ARG A 56 -15.07 -20.13 14.00
CA ARG A 56 -14.92 -21.44 14.68
C ARG A 56 -14.91 -22.63 13.71
N LYS A 57 -15.46 -22.47 12.51
CA LYS A 57 -15.46 -23.48 11.45
C LYS A 57 -14.23 -23.39 10.53
N GLY A 58 -13.34 -22.43 10.76
CA GLY A 58 -12.17 -22.20 9.90
C GLY A 58 -12.52 -21.69 8.50
N VAL A 59 -13.77 -21.30 8.26
CA VAL A 59 -14.21 -20.78 6.97
C VAL A 59 -13.87 -19.31 6.91
N GLN A 60 -12.82 -18.97 6.14
CA GLN A 60 -12.52 -17.59 5.83
C GLN A 60 -13.52 -17.10 4.77
N PRO A 61 -14.15 -15.93 4.95
CA PRO A 61 -15.03 -15.40 3.93
C PRO A 61 -14.20 -15.04 2.69
N PRO A 62 -14.79 -15.09 1.48
CA PRO A 62 -14.06 -14.81 0.25
C PRO A 62 -13.47 -13.40 0.31
N THR A 63 -12.14 -13.30 0.22
CA THR A 63 -11.44 -12.01 0.14
C THR A 63 -11.22 -11.64 -1.32
N THR A 64 -11.55 -10.42 -1.70
CA THR A 64 -11.24 -9.86 -3.01
C THR A 64 -10.06 -8.90 -2.88
N TRP A 65 -9.27 -8.78 -3.93
CA TRP A 65 -8.21 -7.77 -3.99
C TRP A 65 -8.83 -6.38 -4.21
N ILE A 66 -8.51 -5.44 -3.33
CA ILE A 66 -8.77 -4.01 -3.52
C ILE A 66 -7.71 -3.43 -4.45
N PHE A 67 -6.44 -3.74 -4.15
CA PHE A 67 -5.30 -3.42 -4.97
C PHE A 67 -4.49 -4.69 -5.22
N ASN A 68 -4.05 -4.87 -6.47
CA ASN A 68 -3.12 -5.90 -6.88
C ASN A 68 -2.36 -5.40 -8.11
N ASP A 69 -1.60 -4.33 -7.89
CA ASP A 69 -0.96 -3.55 -8.95
C ASP A 69 0.57 -3.76 -8.94
N THR A 70 1.15 -3.89 -10.14
CA THR A 70 2.58 -3.75 -10.39
C THR A 70 2.97 -2.28 -10.56
N LYS A 71 4.27 -1.97 -10.59
CA LYS A 71 4.76 -0.60 -10.82
C LYS A 71 4.19 0.04 -12.08
N ASP A 72 4.17 -0.69 -13.21
CA ASP A 72 3.58 -0.20 -14.46
C ASP A 72 2.08 0.11 -14.34
N GLN A 73 1.34 -0.69 -13.56
CA GLN A 73 -0.09 -0.47 -13.34
C GLN A 73 -0.33 0.76 -12.44
N LEU A 74 0.51 0.94 -11.42
CA LEU A 74 0.50 2.15 -10.57
C LEU A 74 0.82 3.40 -11.39
N GLU A 75 1.80 3.33 -12.29
CA GLU A 75 2.15 4.46 -13.15
C GLU A 75 0.95 4.91 -14.00
N ARG A 76 0.25 3.96 -14.63
CA ARG A 76 -0.96 4.27 -15.41
C ARG A 76 -2.06 4.89 -14.56
N ARG A 77 -2.22 4.44 -13.31
CA ARG A 77 -3.17 5.01 -12.36
C ARG A 77 -2.78 6.45 -12.01
N ILE A 78 -1.51 6.71 -11.75
CA ILE A 78 -0.99 8.06 -11.47
C ILE A 78 -1.19 8.97 -12.67
N ALA A 79 -0.86 8.52 -13.88
CA ALA A 79 -1.09 9.28 -15.10
C ALA A 79 -2.57 9.65 -15.29
N ARG A 80 -3.51 8.77 -14.92
CA ARG A 80 -4.95 9.08 -14.91
C ARG A 80 -5.37 10.06 -13.81
N LEU A 81 -4.70 10.05 -12.66
CA LEU A 81 -4.96 11.02 -11.59
C LEU A 81 -4.45 12.42 -11.99
N GLU A 82 -3.31 12.49 -12.67
CA GLU A 82 -2.71 13.74 -13.17
C GLU A 82 -3.56 14.42 -14.25
N THR A 83 -4.32 13.67 -15.06
CA THR A 83 -5.16 14.27 -16.12
C THR A 83 -6.36 15.06 -15.60
N GLY A 84 -6.60 15.06 -14.27
CA GLY A 84 -7.71 15.81 -13.66
C GLY A 84 -9.10 15.28 -13.99
N MET A 85 -9.22 14.23 -14.82
CA MET A 85 -10.47 13.58 -15.22
C MET A 85 -10.85 12.41 -14.29
N ALA A 86 -10.34 12.40 -13.05
CA ALA A 86 -10.62 11.35 -12.08
C ALA A 86 -11.99 11.47 -11.38
N TRP A 87 -12.82 12.43 -11.80
CA TRP A 87 -14.12 12.77 -11.19
C TRP A 87 -15.29 12.84 -12.20
N ALA A 88 -15.22 12.16 -13.35
CA ALA A 88 -16.33 12.07 -14.32
C ALA A 88 -16.78 10.62 -14.53
#